data_AF-A0A7C3ZBS3-F1
#
_entry.id   AF-A0A7C3ZBS3-F1
#
_cell.length_a   1.000
_cell.length_b   1.000
_cell.length_c   1.000
_cell.angle_alpha   90.00
_cell.angle_beta   90.00
_cell.angle_gamma   90.00
#
_symmetry.space_group_name_H-M   'P 1'
#
loop_
_entity.id
_entity.type
_entity.pdbx_description
1 polymer ?
#
loop_
_entity_poly.entity_id
_entity_poly.type
_entity_poly.pdbx_seq_one_letter_code
_entity_poly.pdbx_strand_id
1 'polypeptide(L)'
;MEYQSSKEIFVGKIRKYLNNFGITSAHENFNNQTLEKFYMLYNELTEWNKKINITAITDENGFIKKHIIDSAFLLKILDKKIKTIMDIGSGAGFPGVVLNIMYPALNVVSIESVYKKCNFQKNIS
;
A
#
# COMPACT_ATOMS: atom_id res chain seq x y z
N MET A 1 -7.57 -22.85 -8.62
CA MET A 1 -6.15 -23.22 -8.49
C MET A 1 -5.21 -22.10 -8.95
N GLU A 2 -5.45 -21.49 -10.12
CA GLU A 2 -4.60 -20.43 -10.69
C GLU A 2 -4.52 -19.14 -9.85
N TYR A 3 -5.66 -18.69 -9.29
CA TYR A 3 -5.72 -17.51 -8.41
C TYR A 3 -4.83 -17.63 -7.18
N GLN A 4 -4.85 -18.79 -6.52
CA GLN A 4 -4.08 -19.01 -5.29
C GLN A 4 -2.56 -18.94 -5.57
N SER A 5 -2.13 -19.51 -6.70
CA SER A 5 -0.74 -19.47 -7.14
C SER A 5 -0.27 -18.06 -7.49
N SER A 6 -1.09 -17.26 -8.17
CA SER A 6 -0.79 -15.84 -8.48
C SER A 6 -0.61 -15.00 -7.21
N LYS A 7 -1.52 -15.14 -6.23
CA LYS A 7 -1.44 -14.45 -4.95
C LYS A 7 -0.17 -14.81 -4.18
N GLU A 8 0.19 -16.10 -4.11
CA GLU A 8 1.40 -16.56 -3.43
C GLU A 8 2.67 -15.97 -4.03
N ILE A 9 2.76 -15.90 -5.37
CA ILE A 9 3.88 -15.28 -6.08
C ILE A 9 3.96 -13.78 -5.76
N PHE A 10 2.84 -13.06 -5.82
CA PHE A 10 2.76 -11.63 -5.51
C PHE A 10 3.24 -11.33 -4.08
N VAL A 11 2.69 -12.06 -3.11
CA VAL A 11 3.03 -11.94 -1.70
C VAL A 11 4.50 -12.29 -1.47
N GLY A 12 5.01 -13.33 -2.14
CA GLY A 12 6.41 -13.73 -2.10
C GLY A 12 7.35 -12.62 -2.58
N LYS A 13 6.99 -11.90 -3.66
CA LYS A 13 7.75 -10.75 -4.15
C LYS A 13 7.82 -9.63 -3.13
N ILE A 14 6.68 -9.19 -2.58
CA ILE A 14 6.64 -8.13 -1.56
C ILE A 14 7.50 -8.52 -0.36
N ARG A 15 7.35 -9.75 0.12
CA ARG A 15 8.13 -10.25 1.26
C ARG A 15 9.63 -10.20 0.99
N LYS A 16 10.06 -10.64 -0.19
CA LYS A 16 11.46 -10.58 -0.59
C LYS A 16 11.98 -9.15 -0.60
N TYR A 17 11.24 -8.21 -1.20
CA TYR A 17 11.67 -6.81 -1.25
C TYR A 17 11.74 -6.18 0.15
N LEU A 18 10.70 -6.29 0.97
CA LEU A 18 10.68 -5.70 2.31
C LEU A 18 11.83 -6.23 3.18
N ASN A 19 12.07 -7.54 3.15
CA ASN A 19 13.20 -8.15 3.86
C ASN A 19 14.56 -7.57 3.39
N ASN A 20 14.75 -7.40 2.08
CA ASN A 20 15.98 -6.83 1.53
C ASN A 20 16.24 -5.38 1.98
N PHE A 21 15.19 -4.62 2.30
CA PHE A 21 15.30 -3.25 2.83
C PHE A 21 15.37 -3.17 4.36
N GLY A 22 15.43 -4.32 5.05
CA GLY A 22 15.44 -4.40 6.51
C GLY A 22 14.09 -4.16 7.16
N ILE A 23 13.00 -4.24 6.38
CA ILE A 23 11.62 -4.27 6.87
C ILE A 23 11.24 -5.73 7.05
N THR A 24 11.61 -6.28 8.20
CA THR A 24 11.40 -7.69 8.58
C THR A 24 10.14 -7.87 9.42
N SER A 25 9.85 -9.12 9.83
CA SER A 25 8.72 -9.47 10.71
C SER A 25 8.82 -8.85 12.11
N ALA A 26 9.95 -8.23 12.45
CA ALA A 26 10.12 -7.46 13.68
C ALA A 26 9.50 -6.06 13.60
N HIS A 27 9.15 -5.57 12.40
CA HIS A 27 8.33 -4.37 12.27
C HIS A 27 6.87 -4.72 12.56
N GLU A 28 6.17 -3.82 13.24
CA GLU A 28 4.77 -4.02 13.58
C GLU A 28 3.96 -4.41 12.33
N ASN A 29 3.13 -5.44 12.47
CA ASN A 29 2.20 -5.93 11.46
C ASN A 29 2.78 -6.41 10.11
N PHE A 30 4.08 -6.67 9.97
CA PHE A 30 4.57 -7.40 8.79
C PHE A 30 4.29 -8.90 8.91
N ASN A 31 3.06 -9.30 8.56
CA ASN A 31 2.56 -10.68 8.64
C ASN A 31 1.75 -11.07 7.38
N ASN A 32 1.23 -12.30 7.35
CA ASN A 32 0.43 -12.78 6.21
C ASN A 32 -0.82 -11.92 5.96
N GLN A 33 -1.52 -11.45 6.99
CA GLN A 33 -2.73 -10.63 6.83
C GLN A 33 -2.42 -9.31 6.11
N THR A 34 -1.31 -8.66 6.46
CA THR A 34 -0.85 -7.44 5.79
C THR A 34 -0.47 -7.68 4.33
N LEU A 35 0.20 -8.80 4.05
CA LEU A 35 0.52 -9.19 2.67
C LEU A 35 -0.75 -9.47 1.85
N GLU A 36 -1.79 -10.03 2.47
CA GLU A 36 -3.10 -10.19 1.83
C GLU A 36 -3.78 -8.85 1.56
N LYS A 37 -3.71 -7.90 2.50
CA LYS A 37 -4.22 -6.54 2.29
C LYS A 37 -3.57 -5.85 1.09
N PHE A 38 -2.26 -6.02 0.88
CA PHE A 38 -1.60 -5.49 -0.31
C PHE A 38 -2.08 -6.12 -1.62
N TYR A 39 -2.37 -7.42 -1.60
CA TYR A 39 -2.92 -8.09 -2.78
C TYR A 39 -4.35 -7.61 -3.09
N MET A 40 -5.19 -7.44 -2.06
CA MET A 40 -6.53 -6.84 -2.22
C MET A 40 -6.46 -5.41 -2.75
N LEU A 41 -5.56 -4.60 -2.20
CA LEU A 41 -5.33 -3.22 -2.65
C LEU A 41 -4.89 -3.18 -4.13
N TYR A 42 -3.99 -4.07 -4.54
CA TYR A 42 -3.57 -4.17 -5.94
C TYR A 42 -4.72 -4.51 -6.88
N ASN A 43 -5.56 -5.49 -6.50
CA ASN A 43 -6.71 -5.89 -7.29
C ASN A 43 -7.73 -4.75 -7.39
N GLU A 44 -8.06 -4.11 -6.28
CA GLU A 44 -9.02 -3.01 -6.27
C GLU A 44 -8.52 -1.81 -7.09
N LEU A 45 -7.24 -1.44 -6.93
CA LEU A 45 -6.63 -0.39 -7.74
C LEU A 45 -6.69 -0.74 -9.24
N THR A 46 -6.38 -1.98 -9.60
CA THR A 46 -6.40 -2.43 -11.00
C THR A 46 -7.82 -2.37 -11.58
N GLU A 47 -8.83 -2.83 -10.84
CA GLU A 47 -10.23 -2.77 -11.28
C GLU A 47 -10.76 -1.35 -11.42
N TRP A 48 -10.40 -0.46 -10.49
CA TRP A 48 -10.74 0.95 -10.60
C TRP A 48 -10.02 1.61 -11.77
N ASN A 49 -8.74 1.29 -11.98
CA ASN A 49 -7.96 1.92 -13.05
C ASN A 49 -8.46 1.58 -14.45
N LYS A 50 -9.12 0.42 -14.63
CA LYS A 50 -9.84 0.06 -15.87
C LYS A 50 -11.00 1.01 -16.18
N LYS A 51 -11.65 1.54 -15.15
CA LYS A 51 -12.84 2.40 -15.27
C LYS A 51 -12.47 3.88 -15.31
N ILE A 52 -11.55 4.28 -14.45
CA ILE A 52 -11.13 5.66 -14.26
C ILE A 52 -9.63 5.69 -14.00
N ASN A 53 -8.87 6.50 -14.74
CA ASN A 53 -7.43 6.61 -14.53
C ASN A 53 -7.12 7.16 -13.12
N ILE A 54 -6.74 6.27 -12.19
CA ILE A 54 -6.35 6.52 -10.80
C ILE A 54 -4.84 6.71 -10.72
N THR A 55 -4.08 5.84 -11.40
CA THR A 55 -2.61 5.85 -11.44
C THR A 55 -2.09 5.52 -12.84
N ALA A 56 -0.93 6.09 -13.18
CA ALA A 56 -0.20 5.73 -14.38
C ALA A 56 0.59 4.40 -14.23
N ILE A 57 0.74 3.90 -13.00
CA ILE A 57 1.46 2.66 -12.69
C ILE A 57 0.46 1.52 -12.65
N THR A 58 0.42 0.72 -13.71
CA THR A 58 -0.59 -0.34 -13.89
C THR A 58 -0.02 -1.74 -13.84
N ASP A 59 1.30 -1.88 -13.89
CA ASP A 59 1.96 -3.18 -13.83
C ASP A 59 2.26 -3.59 -12.37
N GLU A 60 2.21 -4.90 -12.12
CA GLU A 60 2.42 -5.48 -10.80
C GLU A 60 3.77 -5.08 -10.17
N ASN A 61 4.85 -5.10 -10.97
CA ASN A 61 6.19 -4.79 -10.46
C ASN A 61 6.31 -3.30 -10.10
N GLY A 62 5.73 -2.43 -10.92
CA GLY A 62 5.61 -1.00 -10.67
C GLY A 62 4.82 -0.74 -9.39
N PHE A 63 3.67 -1.38 -9.23
CA PHE A 63 2.87 -1.28 -8.00
C PHE A 63 3.68 -1.70 -6.77
N ILE A 64 4.30 -2.88 -6.80
CA ILE A 64 5.10 -3.37 -5.68
C ILE A 64 6.22 -2.37 -5.35
N LYS A 65 7.05 -1.99 -6.33
CA LYS A 65 8.24 -1.17 -6.05
C LYS A 65 7.89 0.27 -5.70
N LYS A 66 7.05 0.93 -6.51
CA LYS A 66 6.80 2.38 -6.43
C LYS A 66 5.66 2.75 -5.48
N HIS A 67 4.74 1.83 -5.19
CA HIS A 67 3.66 2.10 -4.25
C HIS A 67 3.89 1.42 -2.91
N ILE A 68 4.18 0.11 -2.88
CA ILE A 68 4.33 -0.60 -1.60
C ILE A 68 5.69 -0.34 -0.96
N ILE A 69 6.77 -0.66 -1.65
CA ILE A 69 8.12 -0.61 -1.06
C ILE A 69 8.55 0.83 -0.77
N ASP A 70 8.33 1.75 -1.71
CA ASP A 70 8.65 3.17 -1.53
C ASP A 70 7.93 3.76 -0.31
N SER A 71 6.62 3.53 -0.19
CA SER A 71 5.84 3.99 0.97
C SER A 71 6.26 3.33 2.28
N ALA A 72 6.55 2.03 2.26
CA ALA A 72 6.97 1.29 3.46
C ALA A 72 8.32 1.77 4.00
N PHE A 73 9.18 2.37 3.17
CA PHE A 73 10.47 2.90 3.60
C PHE A 73 10.32 4.02 4.64
N LEU A 74 9.21 4.77 4.62
CA LEU A 74 8.90 5.80 5.62
C LEU A 74 8.83 5.24 7.05
N LEU A 75 8.45 3.96 7.23
CA LEU A 75 8.40 3.32 8.55
C LEU A 75 9.77 3.23 9.23
N LYS A 76 10.86 3.27 8.46
CA LYS A 76 12.23 3.23 9.00
C LYS A 76 12.68 4.56 9.58
N ILE A 77 12.10 5.67 9.11
CA ILE A 77 12.50 7.03 9.50
C ILE A 77 11.45 7.70 10.40
N LEU A 78 10.23 7.16 10.45
CA LEU A 78 9.15 7.71 11.25
C LEU A 78 9.41 7.49 12.75
N ASP A 79 9.37 8.57 13.53
CA ASP A 79 9.39 8.48 15.00
C ASP A 79 8.09 7.81 15.49
N LYS A 80 8.22 6.72 16.27
CA LYS A 80 7.09 5.97 16.86
C LYS A 80 6.22 6.81 17.81
N LYS A 81 6.69 7.98 18.23
CA LYS A 81 5.93 8.97 19.00
C LYS A 81 4.88 9.69 18.14
N ILE A 82 5.08 9.77 16.83
CA ILE A 82 4.12 10.37 15.90
C ILE A 82 2.87 9.49 15.85
N LYS A 83 1.72 10.09 16.13
CA LYS A 83 0.42 9.41 16.13
C LYS A 83 -0.46 9.80 14.96
N THR A 84 -0.13 10.87 14.24
CA THR A 84 -0.92 11.35 13.12
C THR A 84 -0.02 11.86 12.01
N ILE A 85 -0.31 11.47 10.77
CA ILE A 85 0.32 11.98 9.56
C ILE A 85 -0.76 12.47 8.61
N MET A 86 -0.43 13.52 7.87
CA MET A 86 -1.25 14.03 6.78
C MET A 86 -0.57 13.73 5.45
N ASP A 87 -1.28 13.06 4.55
CA ASP A 87 -0.85 12.74 3.19
C ASP A 87 -1.54 13.70 2.20
N ILE A 88 -0.80 14.73 1.77
CA ILE A 88 -1.32 15.82 0.94
C ILE A 88 -1.06 15.53 -0.54
N GLY A 89 -2.12 15.47 -1.35
CA GLY A 89 -2.03 15.07 -2.75
C GLY A 89 -1.81 13.57 -2.89
N SER A 90 -2.43 12.78 -2.02
CA SER A 90 -2.22 11.33 -1.88
C SER A 90 -2.55 10.51 -3.13
N GLY A 91 -3.24 11.08 -4.11
CA GLY A 91 -3.47 10.47 -5.41
C GLY A 91 -4.24 9.16 -5.29
N ALA A 92 -3.59 8.03 -5.54
CA ALA A 92 -4.19 6.71 -5.33
C ALA A 92 -4.19 6.27 -3.85
N GLY A 93 -3.96 7.20 -2.91
CA GLY A 93 -3.87 6.93 -1.47
C GLY A 93 -2.47 6.55 -1.00
N PHE A 94 -1.41 6.80 -1.78
CA PHE A 94 -0.03 6.50 -1.39
C PHE A 94 0.71 7.79 -1.01
N PRO A 95 1.54 7.77 0.05
CA PRO A 95 1.92 6.60 0.86
C PRO A 95 0.91 6.18 1.93
N GLY A 96 -0.14 6.96 2.17
CA GLY A 96 -0.98 6.84 3.36
C GLY A 96 -1.62 5.47 3.61
N VAL A 97 -2.15 4.80 2.58
CA VAL A 97 -2.79 3.48 2.70
C VAL A 97 -1.78 2.41 3.12
N VAL A 98 -0.54 2.48 2.64
CA VAL A 98 0.51 1.51 3.00
C VAL A 98 0.92 1.71 4.46
N LEU A 99 1.03 2.97 4.89
CA LEU A 99 1.31 3.29 6.27
C LEU A 99 0.18 2.82 7.20
N ASN A 100 -1.08 3.00 6.82
CA ASN A 100 -2.22 2.53 7.61
C ASN A 100 -2.25 0.98 7.70
N ILE A 101 -1.92 0.28 6.61
CA ILE A 101 -1.86 -1.19 6.59
C ILE A 101 -0.73 -1.71 7.49
N MET A 102 0.47 -1.12 7.40
CA MET A 102 1.67 -1.58 8.13
C MET A 102 1.74 -1.05 9.56
N TYR A 103 1.17 0.11 9.83
CA TYR A 103 1.17 0.73 11.14
C TYR A 103 -0.25 1.20 11.54
N PRO A 104 -1.16 0.26 11.89
CA PRO A 104 -2.57 0.55 12.17
C PRO A 104 -2.83 1.49 13.35
N ALA A 105 -1.84 1.69 14.24
CA ALA A 105 -1.94 2.66 15.32
C ALA A 105 -1.67 4.11 14.88
N LEU A 106 -1.18 4.31 13.65
CA LEU A 106 -0.95 5.61 13.06
C LEU A 106 -2.24 6.12 12.42
N ASN A 107 -2.73 7.26 12.89
CA ASN A 107 -3.85 7.94 12.25
C ASN A 107 -3.35 8.63 10.97
N VAL A 108 -3.79 8.15 9.80
CA VAL A 108 -3.40 8.74 8.52
C VAL A 108 -4.57 9.53 7.95
N VAL A 109 -4.37 10.84 7.79
CA VAL A 109 -5.34 11.74 7.18
C VAL A 109 -4.93 12.01 5.73
N SER A 110 -5.75 11.57 4.79
CA SER A 110 -5.50 11.77 3.36
C SER A 110 -6.22 13.01 2.83
N ILE A 111 -5.52 13.85 2.09
CA ILE A 111 -6.07 15.03 1.40
C ILE A 111 -5.85 14.86 -0.09
N GLU A 112 -6.93 14.82 -0.86
CA GLU A 112 -6.91 14.70 -2.32
C GLU A 112 -7.94 15.66 -2.93
N SER A 113 -7.57 16.32 -4.02
CA SER A 113 -8.44 17.31 -4.68
C SER A 113 -9.26 16.71 -5.81
N VAL A 114 -8.80 15.60 -6.40
CA VAL A 114 -9.46 14.93 -7.51
C VAL A 114 -10.54 13.98 -6.98
N TYR A 115 -11.80 14.34 -7.21
CA TYR A 115 -12.98 13.62 -6.70
C TYR A 115 -12.97 12.10 -6.99
N LYS A 116 -12.64 11.69 -8.22
CA LYS A 116 -12.58 10.25 -8.57
C LYS A 116 -11.54 9.48 -7.75
N LYS A 117 -10.43 10.12 -7.40
CA LYS A 117 -9.37 9.55 -6.57
C LYS A 117 -9.77 9.53 -5.10
N CYS A 118 -10.47 10.56 -4.63
CA CYS A 118 -11.10 10.55 -3.31
C CYS A 118 -12.07 9.37 -3.14
N ASN A 119 -12.91 9.12 -4.16
CA ASN A 119 -13.87 8.01 -4.12
C ASN A 119 -13.18 6.65 -4.13
N PHE A 120 -12.11 6.49 -4.91
CA PHE A 120 -11.28 5.29 -4.85
C PHE A 120 -10.73 5.09 -3.42
N GLN A 121 -10.13 6.12 -2.83
CA GLN A 121 -9.57 6.04 -1.48
C GLN A 121 -10.63 5.67 -0.44
N LYS A 122 -11.84 6.25 -0.49
CA LYS A 122 -12.96 5.89 0.40
C LYS A 122 -13.39 4.43 0.29
N ASN A 123 -13.15 3.78 -0.84
CA ASN A 123 -13.50 2.38 -1.07
C ASN A 123 -12.46 1.40 -0.50
N ILE A 124 -11.20 1.84 -0.35
CA ILE A 124 -10.09 1.02 0.15
C ILE A 124 -9.68 1.36 1.60
N SER A 125 -10.23 2.43 2.18
CA SER A 125 -9.91 2.92 3.53
C SER A 125 -10.77 2.26 4.60
#